data_AF-A0AAC9RGN1-F1
#
_entry.id   AF-A0AAC9RGN1-F1
#
_cell.length_a   1.000
_cell.length_b   1.000
_cell.length_c   1.000
_cell.angle_alpha   90.00
_cell.angle_beta   90.00
_cell.angle_gamma   90.00
#
_symmetry.space_group_name_H-M   'P 1'
#
loop_
_entity.id
_entity.type
_entity.pdbx_description
1 polymer ?
#
loop_
_entity_poly.entity_id
_entity_poly.type
_entity_poly.pdbx_seq_one_letter_code
_entity_poly.pdbx_strand_id
1 'polypeptide(L)' 'MFQLGLFLLLIGTVLVYATGMICKVLKITTIKGILFVKVGGLVLAALGAILLFLDEIPDKLQFLQIIRF' A
#
# COMPACT_ATOMS: atom_id res chain seq x y z
N MET A 1 5.30 14.64 3.97
CA MET A 1 4.90 13.28 4.41
C MET A 1 4.20 12.49 3.30
N PHE A 2 3.59 13.16 2.33
CA PHE A 2 2.94 12.60 1.14
C PHE A 2 3.81 11.61 0.36
N GLN A 3 5.05 11.99 0.04
CA GLN A 3 5.98 11.13 -0.73
C GLN A 3 6.29 9.79 -0.03
N LEU A 4 6.39 9.82 1.30
CA LEU A 4 6.62 8.64 2.13
C LEU A 4 5.35 7.77 2.21
N GLY A 5 4.17 8.39 2.34
CA GLY A 5 2.89 7.70 2.25
C GLY A 5 2.68 7.02 0.89
N LEU A 6 3.04 7.69 -0.20
CA LEU A 6 2.94 7.15 -1.57
C LEU A 6 3.88 5.97 -1.78
N PHE A 7 5.10 6.05 -1.24
CA PHE A 7 6.07 4.96 -1.26
C PHE A 7 5.58 3.74 -0.46
N LEU A 8 5.09 3.94 0.77
CA LEU A 8 4.52 2.86 1.57
C LEU A 8 3.30 2.23 0.89
N LEU A 9 2.44 3.05 0.29
CA LEU A 9 1.26 2.59 -0.42
C LEU A 9 1.65 1.74 -1.63
N LEU A 10 2.63 2.17 -2.42
CA LEU A 10 3.13 1.39 -3.56
C LEU A 10 3.71 0.04 -3.11
N ILE A 11 4.56 0.03 -2.09
CA ILE A 11 5.15 -1.20 -1.56
C ILE A 11 4.08 -2.14 -1.00
N GLY A 12 3.17 -1.63 -0.19
CA GLY A 12 2.07 -2.41 0.37
C GLY A 12 1.19 -3.01 -0.73
N THR A 13 0.88 -2.22 -1.75
CA THR A 13 0.10 -2.66 -2.93
C THR A 13 0.83 -3.78 -3.69
N VAL A 14 2.13 -3.61 -3.96
CA VAL A 14 2.96 -4.65 -4.62
C VAL A 14 2.96 -5.93 -3.79
N LEU A 15 3.08 -5.86 -2.46
CA LEU A 15 3.02 -7.03 -1.58
C LEU A 15 1.68 -7.79 -1.66
N VAL A 16 0.55 -7.10 -1.79
CA VAL A 16 -0.80 -7.69 -1.86
C VAL A 16 -1.10 -8.31 -3.23
N TYR A 17 -0.69 -7.64 -4.31
CA TYR A 17 -0.98 -8.09 -5.68
C TYR A 17 0.08 -9.07 -6.20
N ALA A 18 1.36 -8.82 -5.93
CA ALA A 18 2.44 -9.72 -6.31
C ALA A 18 2.65 -10.86 -5.31
N THR A 19 1.75 -11.06 -4.33
CA THR A 19 1.85 -12.16 -3.34
C THR A 19 2.12 -13.51 -4.02
N GLY A 20 1.48 -13.80 -5.15
CA GLY A 20 1.69 -15.06 -5.87
C GLY A 20 3.13 -15.24 -6.38
N MET A 21 3.78 -14.17 -6.82
CA MET A 21 5.17 -14.18 -7.25
C MET A 21 6.12 -14.27 -6.05
N ILE A 22 5.84 -13.50 -5.00
CA ILE A 22 6.59 -13.49 -3.74
C ILE A 22 6.56 -14.87 -3.06
N CYS A 23 5.39 -15.50 -2.98
CA CYS A 23 5.24 -16.83 -2.40
C CYS A 23 5.94 -17.91 -3.21
N LYS A 24 6.02 -17.77 -4.55
CA LYS A 24 6.82 -18.68 -5.40
C LYS A 24 8.31 -18.54 -5.13
N VAL A 25 8.82 -17.30 -5.04
CA VAL A 25 10.24 -17.03 -4.75
C VAL A 25 10.63 -17.51 -3.35
N LEU A 26 9.78 -17.24 -2.36
CA LEU A 26 10.02 -17.61 -0.95
C LEU A 26 9.59 -19.05 -0.60
N LYS A 27 9.13 -19.83 -1.60
CA LYS A 27 8.63 -21.21 -1.42
C LYS A 27 7.56 -21.35 -0.31
N ILE A 28 6.72 -20.33 -0.15
CA ILE A 28 5.63 -20.35 0.83
C ILE A 28 4.46 -21.12 0.22
N THR A 29 4.23 -22.34 0.71
CA THR A 29 3.14 -23.22 0.26
C THR A 29 1.97 -23.27 1.24
N THR A 30 2.13 -22.73 2.44
CA THR A 30 1.10 -22.75 3.47
C THR A 30 0.11 -21.59 3.30
N ILE A 31 -1.18 -21.90 3.41
CA ILE A 31 -2.27 -20.91 3.34
C ILE A 31 -2.06 -19.79 4.37
N LYS A 32 -1.61 -20.14 5.58
CA LYS A 32 -1.30 -19.19 6.66
C LYS A 32 -0.18 -18.21 6.27
N GLY A 33 0.87 -18.69 5.59
CA GLY A 33 1.97 -17.85 5.13
C GLY A 33 1.54 -16.87 4.03
N ILE A 34 0.74 -17.34 3.08
CA ILE A 34 0.17 -16.49 2.01
C ILE A 34 -0.72 -15.39 2.61
N LEU A 35 -1.56 -15.75 3.58
CA LEU A 35 -2.39 -14.80 4.33
C LEU A 35 -1.54 -13.78 5.08
N PHE A 36 -0.44 -14.20 5.71
CA PHE A 36 0.45 -13.30 6.44
C PHE A 36 1.09 -12.25 5.52
N VAL A 37 1.53 -12.66 4.33
CA VAL A 37 2.09 -11.74 3.32
C VAL A 37 1.03 -10.75 2.83
N LYS A 38 -0.20 -11.22 2.55
CA LYS A 38 -1.30 -10.36 2.12
C LYS A 38 -1.71 -9.36 3.21
N VAL A 39 -1.90 -9.83 4.44
CA VAL A 39 -2.31 -8.98 5.55
C VAL A 39 -1.20 -7.99 5.89
N GLY A 40 0.07 -8.41 5.90
CA GLY A 40 1.21 -7.50 6.09
C GLY A 40 1.28 -6.41 5.02
N GLY A 41 1.11 -6.78 3.74
CA GLY A 41 1.04 -5.81 2.64
C GLY A 41 -0.15 -4.84 2.76
N LEU A 42 -1.32 -5.36 3.19
CA LEU A 42 -2.53 -4.56 3.40
C LEU A 42 -2.32 -3.51 4.51
N VAL A 43 -1.70 -3.90 5.63
CA VAL A 43 -1.37 -3.00 6.73
C VAL A 43 -0.41 -1.91 6.28
N LEU A 44 0.63 -2.27 5.50
CA LEU A 44 1.55 -1.29 4.92
C LEU A 44 0.85 -0.30 3.99
N ALA A 45 -0.04 -0.80 3.14
CA ALA A 45 -0.82 0.05 2.23
C ALA A 45 -1.77 0.98 3.00
N ALA A 46 -2.41 0.48 4.05
CA ALA A 46 -3.30 1.28 4.90
C ALA A 46 -2.53 2.40 5.61
N LEU A 47 -1.35 2.11 6.18
CA LEU A 47 -0.50 3.13 6.79
C LEU A 47 -0.03 4.17 5.76
N GLY A 48 0.34 3.74 4.55
CA GLY A 48 0.70 4.64 3.45
C GLY A 48 -0.47 5.56 3.04
N ALA A 49 -1.68 5.01 2.94
CA ALA A 49 -2.89 5.79 2.65
C ALA A 49 -3.17 6.81 3.76
N ILE A 50 -3.10 6.39 5.03
CA ILE A 50 -3.29 7.27 6.20
C ILE A 50 -2.30 8.44 6.13
N LEU A 51 -1.02 8.18 5.86
CA LEU A 51 0.00 9.23 5.72
C LEU A 51 -0.23 10.17 4.52
N LEU A 52 -0.84 9.67 3.43
CA LEU A 52 -1.23 10.51 2.30
C LEU A 52 -2.40 11.43 2.63
N PHE A 53 -3.34 10.98 3.45
CA PHE A 53 -4.54 11.73 3.83
C PHE A 53 -4.32 12.67 5.03
N LEU A 54 -3.34 12.38 5.89
CA LEU A 54 -2.97 13.22 7.04
C LEU A 54 -2.08 14.40 6.67
N ASP A 55 -1.33 14.30 5.57
CA ASP A 55 -0.54 15.42 5.06
C ASP A 55 -1.43 16.33 4.21
N GLU A 56 -1.22 17.65 4.28
CA GLU A 56 -1.85 18.58 3.34
C GLU A 56 -1.45 18.18 1.92
N ILE A 57 -2.45 17.84 1.10
CA ILE A 57 -2.26 17.50 -0.31
C ILE A 57 -1.45 18.64 -0.95
N PRO A 58 -0.28 18.37 -1.58
CA PRO A 58 0.56 19.42 -2.14
C PRO A 58 -0.28 20.31 -3.07
N ASP A 59 -0.12 21.64 -3.03
CA ASP A 59 -0.93 22.59 -3.84
C ASP A 59 -1.01 22.23 -5.33
N LYS A 60 0.00 21.51 -5.85
CA LYS A 60 0.06 21.01 -7.23
C LYS A 60 -0.90 19.86 -7.55
N LEU A 61 -1.50 19.23 -6.54
CA LEU A 61 -2.45 18.10 -6.64
C LEU A 61 -3.88 18.51 -6.27
N GLN A 62 -4.16 19.80 -6.05
CA GLN A 62 -5.52 20.32 -5.80
C GLN A 62 -6.50 19.98 -6.95
N PHE A 63 -6.03 19.68 -8.16
CA PHE A 63 -6.89 19.19 -9.25
C PHE A 63 -7.57 17.84 -8.96
N LEU A 64 -7.02 17.02 -8.06
CA LEU A 64 -7.64 15.78 -7.60
C LEU A 64 -8.74 16.01 -6.54
N GLN A 65 -8.86 17.23 -5.98
CA GLN A 65 -9.88 17.58 -4.99
C GLN A 65 -11.28 17.81 -5.59
N ILE A 66 -11.46 17.73 -6.93
CA ILE A 66 -12.74 17.98 -7.61
C ILE A 66 -13.88 17.05 -7.10
N ILE A 67 -13.57 15.96 -6.39
CA ILE A 67 -14.55 14.98 -5.87
C ILE A 67 -14.65 15.03 -4.32
N ARG A 68 -14.35 16.16 -3.68
CA ARG A 68 -14.70 16.38 -2.27
C ARG A 68 -15.74 17.49 -2.19
N PHE A 69 -17.02 17.10 -2.33
CA PHE A 69 -18.17 17.86 -1.85
C PHE A 69 -18.28 17.72 -0.33
#